data_AF-E3NAG5-F1
#
_entry.id   AF-E3NAG5-F1
#
_cell.length_a   1.000
_cell.length_b   1.000
_cell.length_c   1.000
_cell.angle_alpha   90.00
_cell.angle_beta   90.00
_cell.angle_gamma   90.00
#
_symmetry.space_group_name_H-M   'P 1'
#
loop_
_entity.id
_entity.type
_entity.pdbx_description
1 polymer ?
#
loop_
_entity_poly.entity_id
_entity_poly.type
_entity_poly.pdbx_seq_one_letter_code
_entity_poly.pdbx_strand_id
1 'polypeptide(L)'
;MTKNWGPTQLYFSKSSPRIGITRRRWTSTNKNSLAEHAKEHFKSEPVLAKISPPVIVVGGVHGQYADLGSILNSRFLGFVNYRLVFLEPSSKCIQIIFRFVFLGDYVDRGENAVACIALLFALKIHFPKQYVLLRGNNETKTINNACKFREELVKKIGEDDGRVGEIPRSVLWMPLACWLEGVLTMHGGISTRLENWKNIENIQRPLVDVNVNQLACDLI
;
A
#
# COMPACT_ATOMS: atom_id res chain seq x y z
N MET A 1 -36.56 12.62 -21.63
CA MET A 1 -35.93 11.28 -21.66
C MET A 1 -34.61 11.34 -20.90
N THR A 2 -34.54 10.68 -19.75
CA THR A 2 -33.35 10.62 -18.89
C THR A 2 -32.32 9.64 -19.47
N LYS A 3 -31.07 10.09 -19.68
CA LYS A 3 -29.97 9.19 -20.05
C LYS A 3 -29.35 8.63 -18.78
N ASN A 4 -29.53 7.33 -18.56
CA ASN A 4 -28.91 6.60 -17.46
C ASN A 4 -27.38 6.57 -17.62
N TRP A 5 -26.66 7.02 -16.60
CA TRP A 5 -25.21 6.85 -16.49
C TRP A 5 -24.93 5.57 -15.70
N GLY A 6 -24.51 4.51 -16.40
CA GLY A 6 -24.06 3.26 -15.76
C GLY A 6 -22.68 3.41 -15.10
N PRO A 7 -22.30 2.47 -14.20
CA PRO A 7 -21.07 2.56 -13.43
C PRO A 7 -19.81 2.47 -14.32
N THR A 8 -18.87 3.40 -14.10
CA THR A 8 -17.63 3.56 -14.88
C THR A 8 -16.67 2.37 -14.68
N GLN A 9 -16.23 1.72 -15.76
CA GLN A 9 -15.29 0.57 -15.73
C GLN A 9 -13.98 0.80 -16.53
N LEU A 10 -12.89 0.15 -16.10
CA LEU A 10 -11.51 0.29 -16.62
C LEU A 10 -11.03 -1.04 -17.28
N TYR A 11 -10.29 -1.01 -18.42
CA TYR A 11 -10.05 -2.20 -19.31
C TYR A 11 -8.75 -2.23 -20.18
N PHE A 12 -7.94 -3.30 -20.12
CA PHE A 12 -6.54 -3.44 -20.68
C PHE A 12 -6.45 -3.57 -22.21
N SER A 13 -5.23 -3.40 -22.74
CA SER A 13 -4.75 -4.11 -23.93
C SER A 13 -3.22 -3.98 -24.09
N LYS A 14 -2.50 -5.05 -24.50
CA LYS A 14 -1.03 -5.08 -24.60
C LYS A 14 -0.53 -4.98 -26.07
N SER A 15 -0.24 -3.79 -26.60
CA SER A 15 0.58 -3.64 -27.83
C SER A 15 0.92 -2.20 -28.20
N SER A 16 2.02 -1.65 -27.66
CA SER A 16 2.91 -0.60 -28.25
C SER A 16 3.80 0.04 -27.18
N PRO A 17 5.06 0.42 -27.47
CA PRO A 17 5.97 1.08 -26.51
C PRO A 17 5.78 2.60 -26.42
N ARG A 18 4.55 3.10 -26.60
CA ARG A 18 4.16 4.46 -26.19
C ARG A 18 3.66 4.37 -24.74
N ILE A 19 3.74 5.44 -23.96
CA ILE A 19 3.08 5.53 -22.64
C ILE A 19 1.56 5.68 -22.88
N GLY A 20 0.95 4.61 -23.36
CA GLY A 20 -0.47 4.40 -23.21
C GLY A 20 -0.72 3.90 -21.81
N ILE A 21 -1.76 4.42 -21.16
CA ILE A 21 -2.47 3.64 -20.15
C ILE A 21 -3.20 2.54 -20.93
N THR A 22 -2.45 1.49 -21.28
CA THR A 22 -2.99 0.17 -21.58
C THR A 22 -3.81 -0.23 -20.34
N ARG A 23 -5.13 0.06 -20.27
CA ARG A 23 -6.10 0.05 -19.12
C ARG A 23 -5.83 -0.90 -17.91
N ARG A 24 -6.81 -1.78 -17.57
CA ARG A 24 -6.61 -3.15 -17.00
C ARG A 24 -7.93 -3.93 -16.96
N ARG A 25 -8.03 -5.12 -17.58
CA ARG A 25 -9.16 -6.07 -17.45
C ARG A 25 -8.66 -7.21 -16.58
N TRP A 26 -8.98 -7.15 -15.29
CA TRP A 26 -8.97 -8.33 -14.44
C TRP A 26 -10.07 -9.26 -14.98
N THR A 27 -9.68 -10.26 -15.77
CA THR A 27 -10.57 -11.32 -16.22
C THR A 27 -10.68 -12.38 -15.12
N SER A 28 -11.79 -13.12 -15.10
CA SER A 28 -12.03 -14.26 -14.21
C SER A 28 -10.99 -15.38 -14.31
N THR A 29 -10.10 -15.33 -15.31
CA THR A 29 -8.97 -16.24 -15.51
C THR A 29 -7.70 -15.90 -14.71
N ASN A 30 -7.60 -14.72 -14.08
CA ASN A 30 -6.47 -14.39 -13.23
C ASN A 30 -6.70 -15.00 -11.83
N LYS A 31 -6.14 -16.18 -11.57
CA LYS A 31 -6.50 -17.08 -10.45
C LYS A 31 -6.39 -16.46 -9.04
N ASN A 32 -5.58 -15.43 -8.86
CA ASN A 32 -5.30 -14.81 -7.56
C ASN A 32 -5.82 -13.37 -7.52
N SER A 33 -6.42 -12.98 -6.40
CA SER A 33 -6.93 -11.61 -6.19
C SER A 33 -5.82 -10.57 -6.06
N LEU A 34 -6.21 -9.29 -5.96
CA LEU A 34 -5.29 -8.20 -5.64
C LEU A 34 -4.58 -8.42 -4.29
N ALA A 35 -5.32 -8.84 -3.26
CA ALA A 35 -4.79 -9.04 -1.91
C ALA A 35 -3.84 -10.24 -1.83
N GLU A 36 -4.14 -11.31 -2.55
CA GLU A 36 -3.24 -12.47 -2.66
C GLU A 36 -1.92 -12.10 -3.36
N HIS A 37 -1.95 -11.31 -4.44
CA HIS A 37 -0.72 -10.81 -5.06
C HIS A 37 0.08 -9.89 -4.13
N ALA A 38 -0.58 -8.98 -3.40
CA ALA A 38 0.08 -8.10 -2.44
C ALA A 38 0.74 -8.90 -1.30
N LYS A 39 0.05 -9.93 -0.78
CA LYS A 39 0.56 -10.85 0.23
C LYS A 39 1.86 -11.55 -0.20
N GLU A 40 1.96 -12.02 -1.45
CA GLU A 40 3.20 -12.65 -1.93
C GLU A 40 4.37 -11.65 -2.03
N HIS A 41 4.11 -10.38 -2.38
CA HIS A 41 5.12 -9.33 -2.25
C HIS A 41 5.55 -9.11 -0.78
N PHE A 42 4.60 -8.96 0.14
CA PHE A 42 4.92 -8.76 1.56
C PHE A 42 5.70 -9.92 2.19
N LYS A 43 5.38 -11.18 1.82
CA LYS A 43 6.16 -12.37 2.19
C LYS A 43 7.62 -12.29 1.71
N SER A 44 7.85 -11.81 0.49
CA SER A 44 9.19 -11.72 -0.10
C SER A 44 10.05 -10.59 0.50
N GLU A 45 9.42 -9.63 1.16
CA GLU A 45 10.11 -8.48 1.76
C GLU A 45 10.50 -8.76 3.21
N PRO A 46 11.64 -8.24 3.70
CA PRO A 46 12.04 -8.37 5.11
C PRO A 46 11.10 -7.59 6.04
N VAL A 47 11.05 -7.99 7.32
CA VAL A 47 10.28 -7.26 8.36
C VAL A 47 10.79 -5.82 8.52
N LEU A 48 12.12 -5.65 8.45
CA LEU A 48 12.80 -4.37 8.35
C LEU A 48 13.10 -4.08 6.88
N ALA A 49 12.20 -3.35 6.22
CA ALA A 49 12.40 -2.86 4.86
C ALA A 49 13.60 -1.89 4.80
N LYS A 50 14.27 -1.80 3.64
CA LYS A 50 15.45 -0.93 3.46
C LYS A 50 15.31 -0.19 2.14
N ILE A 51 15.41 1.14 2.15
CA ILE A 51 15.21 1.97 0.96
C ILE A 51 16.00 3.28 1.07
N SER A 52 16.80 3.59 0.06
CA SER A 52 17.63 4.80 0.02
C SER A 52 16.80 6.05 -0.31
N PRO A 53 17.19 7.26 0.15
CA PRO A 53 16.65 8.54 -0.32
C PRO A 53 16.86 8.76 -1.84
N PRO A 54 16.07 9.60 -2.53
CA PRO A 54 14.96 10.40 -2.01
C PRO A 54 13.70 9.58 -1.75
N VAL A 55 13.10 9.80 -0.57
CA VAL A 55 11.89 9.11 -0.09
C VAL A 55 10.92 10.14 0.48
N ILE A 56 9.63 9.97 0.17
CA ILE A 56 8.51 10.66 0.80
C ILE A 56 7.94 9.72 1.86
N VAL A 57 7.92 10.15 3.12
CA VAL A 57 7.29 9.41 4.22
C VAL A 57 5.87 9.91 4.41
N VAL A 58 4.90 9.00 4.49
CA VAL A 58 3.46 9.29 4.62
C VAL A 58 2.93 8.60 5.87
N GLY A 59 2.30 9.35 6.77
CA GLY A 59 1.63 8.82 7.95
C GLY A 59 0.28 8.15 7.64
N GLY A 60 -0.58 8.05 8.65
CA GLY A 60 -1.91 7.46 8.54
C GLY A 60 -2.77 8.10 7.45
N VAL A 61 -3.50 7.26 6.71
CA VAL A 61 -4.39 7.63 5.60
C VAL A 61 -5.86 7.55 6.01
N HIS A 62 -6.21 6.67 6.96
CA HIS A 62 -7.53 6.56 7.59
C HIS A 62 -8.72 6.61 6.60
N GLY A 63 -8.65 5.86 5.49
CA GLY A 63 -9.70 5.85 4.47
C GLY A 63 -9.94 7.16 3.71
N GLN A 64 -9.07 8.17 3.84
CA GLN A 64 -9.19 9.47 3.17
C GLN A 64 -8.71 9.43 1.71
N TYR A 65 -9.48 8.78 0.84
CA TYR A 65 -9.08 8.51 -0.55
C TYR A 65 -8.74 9.76 -1.39
N ALA A 66 -9.47 10.86 -1.19
CA ALA A 66 -9.19 12.13 -1.88
C ALA A 66 -7.85 12.75 -1.46
N ASP A 67 -7.51 12.64 -0.18
CA ASP A 67 -6.24 13.13 0.37
C ASP A 67 -5.08 12.22 -0.03
N LEU A 68 -5.27 10.90 -0.05
CA LEU A 68 -4.32 9.95 -0.63
C LEU A 68 -4.02 10.28 -2.11
N GLY A 69 -5.07 10.53 -2.90
CA GLY A 69 -4.91 11.00 -4.29
C GLY A 69 -4.14 12.32 -4.37
N SER A 70 -4.38 13.24 -3.44
CA SER A 70 -3.70 14.54 -3.37
C SER A 70 -2.24 14.43 -2.92
N ILE A 71 -1.89 13.48 -2.05
CA ILE A 71 -0.51 13.16 -1.64
C ILE A 71 0.26 12.59 -2.82
N LEU A 72 -0.31 11.59 -3.51
CA LEU A 72 0.29 10.97 -4.71
C LEU A 72 0.43 11.96 -5.88
N ASN A 73 -0.45 12.96 -5.95
CA ASN A 73 -0.43 14.03 -6.95
C ASN A 73 0.21 15.35 -6.44
N SER A 74 0.80 15.34 -5.23
CA SER A 74 1.26 16.58 -4.59
C SER A 74 2.36 17.25 -5.41
N ARG A 75 2.31 18.60 -5.48
CA ARG A 75 2.80 19.37 -6.64
C ARG A 75 4.30 19.30 -6.95
N PHE A 76 5.12 18.71 -6.09
CA PHE A 76 6.52 18.38 -6.41
C PHE A 76 6.66 17.23 -7.43
N LEU A 77 5.70 16.30 -7.47
CA LEU A 77 5.74 15.09 -8.30
C LEU A 77 5.20 15.34 -9.71
N GLY A 78 4.09 16.10 -9.82
CA GLY A 78 3.45 16.39 -11.10
C GLY A 78 4.28 17.31 -12.00
N PHE A 79 4.83 18.40 -11.45
CA PHE A 79 5.54 19.40 -12.27
C PHE A 79 6.88 18.91 -12.81
N VAL A 80 7.55 17.97 -12.14
CA VAL A 80 8.81 17.37 -12.62
C VAL A 80 8.53 16.26 -13.63
N ASN A 81 7.62 15.32 -13.33
CA ASN A 81 7.37 14.19 -14.23
C ASN A 81 6.62 14.59 -15.51
N TYR A 82 5.59 15.45 -15.46
CA TYR A 82 4.89 15.86 -16.68
C TYR A 82 5.74 16.81 -17.54
N ARG A 83 6.50 17.74 -16.94
CA ARG A 83 7.29 18.70 -17.72
C ARG A 83 8.48 18.05 -18.42
N LEU A 84 9.11 17.03 -17.84
CA LEU A 84 10.20 16.26 -18.48
C LEU A 84 9.72 15.24 -19.53
N VAL A 85 8.44 14.83 -19.51
CA VAL A 85 7.85 13.98 -20.57
C VAL A 85 7.46 14.80 -21.81
N PHE A 86 7.27 16.11 -21.68
CA PHE A 86 6.85 17.00 -22.78
C PHE A 86 7.91 18.01 -23.26
N LEU A 87 9.09 18.12 -22.62
CA LEU A 87 10.16 19.01 -23.06
C LEU A 87 11.48 18.27 -23.34
N GLU A 88 11.92 18.38 -24.60
CA GLU A 88 13.22 18.05 -25.19
C GLU A 88 13.69 16.58 -25.28
N PRO A 89 13.87 16.05 -26.50
CA PRO A 89 14.55 14.76 -26.74
C PRO A 89 16.07 14.76 -26.53
N SER A 90 16.68 15.90 -26.22
CA SER A 90 18.12 16.15 -26.40
C SER A 90 18.91 16.38 -25.10
N SER A 91 18.21 16.61 -23.99
CA SER A 91 18.81 16.93 -22.69
C SER A 91 18.76 15.70 -21.77
N LYS A 92 19.83 15.41 -21.02
CA LYS A 92 19.89 14.29 -20.06
C LYS A 92 18.93 14.55 -18.88
N CYS A 93 17.65 14.25 -19.07
CA CYS A 93 16.62 14.38 -18.05
C CYS A 93 16.86 13.36 -16.92
N ILE A 94 17.35 13.85 -15.78
CA ILE A 94 17.39 13.08 -14.53
C ILE A 94 15.95 12.88 -14.08
N GLN A 95 15.37 11.72 -14.41
CA GLN A 95 14.07 11.31 -13.87
C GLN A 95 14.25 11.02 -12.37
N ILE A 96 13.80 11.94 -11.53
CA ILE A 96 13.77 11.72 -10.07
C ILE A 96 12.61 10.77 -9.79
N ILE A 97 12.92 9.47 -9.76
CA ILE A 97 12.00 8.42 -9.33
C ILE A 97 11.88 8.50 -7.81
N PHE A 98 10.89 9.25 -7.34
CA PHE A 98 10.55 9.31 -5.92
C PHE A 98 10.06 7.96 -5.42
N ARG A 99 10.43 7.66 -4.18
CA ARG A 99 10.02 6.47 -3.45
C ARG A 99 9.14 6.89 -2.27
N PHE A 100 8.24 6.02 -1.84
CA PHE A 100 7.30 6.25 -0.76
C PHE A 100 7.48 5.20 0.33
N VAL A 101 7.46 5.65 1.59
CA VAL A 101 7.23 4.79 2.75
C VAL A 101 5.93 5.25 3.39
N PHE A 102 4.90 4.41 3.35
CA PHE A 102 3.70 4.61 4.15
C PHE A 102 3.88 3.92 5.49
N LEU A 103 3.57 4.60 6.59
CA LEU A 103 3.83 4.11 7.95
C LEU A 103 2.77 3.12 8.45
N GLY A 104 1.53 3.21 7.99
CA GLY A 104 0.42 2.37 8.44
C GLY A 104 -0.91 3.11 8.35
N ASP A 105 -1.94 2.59 9.03
CA ASP A 105 -3.25 3.19 9.18
C ASP A 105 -3.90 3.58 7.84
N TYR A 106 -4.01 2.61 6.95
CA TYR A 106 -4.72 2.75 5.68
C TYR A 106 -6.24 2.74 5.86
N VAL A 107 -6.68 2.03 6.90
CA VAL A 107 -8.08 1.74 7.22
C VAL A 107 -8.56 2.50 8.47
N ASP A 108 -9.82 2.26 8.83
CA ASP A 108 -10.58 2.92 9.88
C ASP A 108 -10.84 4.44 9.65
N ARG A 109 -11.83 4.96 10.38
CA ARG A 109 -12.33 6.36 10.45
C ARG A 109 -12.96 6.92 9.17
N GLY A 110 -12.35 6.75 8.00
CA GLY A 110 -12.87 7.23 6.71
C GLY A 110 -13.76 6.23 5.96
N GLU A 111 -14.63 6.73 5.08
CA GLU A 111 -15.63 5.94 4.35
C GLU A 111 -15.09 5.15 3.14
N ASN A 112 -13.80 5.31 2.81
CA ASN A 112 -13.18 4.76 1.60
C ASN A 112 -11.92 3.92 1.89
N ALA A 113 -11.86 3.28 3.05
CA ALA A 113 -10.72 2.44 3.46
C ALA A 113 -10.45 1.31 2.46
N VAL A 114 -11.48 0.66 1.90
CA VAL A 114 -11.32 -0.36 0.85
C VAL A 114 -10.68 0.20 -0.42
N ALA A 115 -11.02 1.44 -0.80
CA ALA A 115 -10.43 2.09 -1.98
C ALA A 115 -8.96 2.49 -1.73
N CYS A 116 -8.64 2.99 -0.54
CA CYS A 116 -7.27 3.33 -0.15
C CYS A 116 -6.35 2.11 -0.17
N ILE A 117 -6.73 1.03 0.53
CA ILE A 117 -5.87 -0.16 0.61
C ILE A 117 -5.75 -0.89 -0.73
N ALA A 118 -6.82 -0.90 -1.55
CA ALA A 118 -6.75 -1.45 -2.91
C ALA A 118 -5.82 -0.64 -3.82
N LEU A 119 -5.85 0.70 -3.75
CA LEU A 119 -4.93 1.55 -4.52
C LEU A 119 -3.48 1.32 -4.10
N LEU A 120 -3.20 1.28 -2.79
CA LEU A 120 -1.86 1.07 -2.26
C LEU A 120 -1.32 -0.33 -2.60
N PHE A 121 -2.14 -1.37 -2.52
CA PHE A 121 -1.77 -2.72 -2.96
C PHE A 121 -1.47 -2.77 -4.47
N ALA A 122 -2.26 -2.08 -5.30
CA ALA A 122 -1.99 -1.98 -6.73
C ALA A 122 -0.65 -1.27 -7.00
N LEU A 123 -0.37 -0.15 -6.33
CA LEU A 123 0.91 0.56 -6.42
C LEU A 123 2.08 -0.31 -5.96
N LYS A 124 1.91 -1.08 -4.88
CA LYS A 124 2.91 -2.03 -4.35
C LYS A 124 3.26 -3.12 -5.36
N ILE A 125 2.25 -3.75 -5.98
CA ILE A 125 2.44 -4.81 -6.98
C ILE A 125 3.08 -4.26 -8.26
N HIS A 126 2.68 -3.05 -8.70
CA HIS A 126 3.19 -2.46 -9.94
C HIS A 126 4.58 -1.81 -9.79
N PHE A 127 4.90 -1.28 -8.60
CA PHE A 127 6.12 -0.53 -8.34
C PHE A 127 6.76 -0.95 -6.99
N PRO A 128 7.11 -2.23 -6.79
CA PRO A 128 7.52 -2.77 -5.48
C PRO A 128 8.81 -2.13 -4.92
N LYS A 129 9.68 -1.61 -5.79
CA LYS A 129 10.89 -0.86 -5.41
C LYS A 129 10.64 0.62 -5.09
N GLN A 130 9.45 1.13 -5.38
CA GLN A 130 9.07 2.53 -5.12
C GLN A 130 8.17 2.66 -3.90
N TYR A 131 7.31 1.69 -3.60
CA TYR A 131 6.36 1.77 -2.49
C TYR A 131 6.70 0.74 -1.42
N VAL A 132 7.05 1.21 -0.23
CA VAL A 132 7.07 0.40 1.01
C VAL A 132 5.79 0.74 1.77
N LEU A 133 5.08 -0.30 2.21
CA LEU A 133 3.87 -0.19 3.01
C LEU A 133 4.17 -0.89 4.34
N LEU A 134 4.30 -0.11 5.41
CA LEU A 134 4.45 -0.63 6.76
C LEU A 134 3.07 -0.89 7.39
N ARG A 135 3.06 -1.67 8.46
CA ARG A 135 1.83 -2.02 9.19
C ARG A 135 1.61 -1.07 10.37
N GLY A 136 0.41 -0.51 10.50
CA GLY A 136 -0.04 0.19 11.70
C GLY A 136 -0.97 -0.66 12.57
N ASN A 137 -1.35 -0.14 13.74
CA ASN A 137 -2.29 -0.80 14.66
C ASN A 137 -3.65 -1.08 14.03
N ASN A 138 -4.17 -0.22 13.14
CA ASN A 138 -5.46 -0.47 12.49
C ASN A 138 -5.40 -1.64 11.48
N GLU A 139 -4.22 -2.05 11.05
CA GLU A 139 -3.99 -3.28 10.25
C GLU A 139 -3.87 -4.57 11.13
N THR A 140 -4.51 -4.59 12.30
CA THR A 140 -4.63 -5.79 13.15
C THR A 140 -5.94 -6.53 12.94
N LYS A 141 -5.95 -7.85 13.17
CA LYS A 141 -7.15 -8.70 13.00
C LYS A 141 -8.28 -8.27 13.94
N THR A 142 -7.94 -7.82 15.15
CA THR A 142 -8.89 -7.36 16.17
C THR A 142 -9.65 -6.12 15.72
N ILE A 143 -8.94 -5.09 15.22
CA ILE A 143 -9.56 -3.84 14.76
C ILE A 143 -10.31 -4.05 13.43
N ASN A 144 -9.74 -4.79 12.48
CA ASN A 144 -10.42 -5.07 11.19
C ASN A 144 -11.72 -5.89 11.34
N ASN A 145 -11.86 -6.68 12.39
CA ASN A 145 -13.09 -7.42 12.69
C ASN A 145 -14.13 -6.58 13.46
N ALA A 146 -13.75 -5.45 14.07
CA ALA A 146 -14.61 -4.60 14.88
C ALA A 146 -15.50 -3.66 14.03
N CYS A 147 -16.35 -4.27 13.19
CA CYS A 147 -17.41 -3.65 12.40
C CYS A 147 -16.98 -2.93 11.10
N LYS A 148 -16.54 -1.66 11.15
CA LYS A 148 -16.66 -0.73 10.00
C LYS A 148 -15.95 -1.15 8.70
N PHE A 149 -14.68 -1.58 8.76
CA PHE A 149 -13.94 -1.96 7.54
C PHE A 149 -14.49 -3.25 6.91
N ARG A 150 -14.87 -4.22 7.74
CA ARG A 150 -15.52 -5.45 7.29
C ARG A 150 -16.89 -5.15 6.65
N GLU A 151 -17.67 -4.24 7.21
CA GLU A 151 -18.94 -3.78 6.63
C GLU A 151 -18.73 -3.10 5.26
N GLU A 152 -17.73 -2.21 5.12
CA GLU A 152 -17.39 -1.59 3.83
C GLU A 152 -17.00 -2.64 2.78
N LEU A 153 -16.22 -3.66 3.16
CA LEU A 153 -15.88 -4.79 2.30
C LEU A 153 -17.14 -5.57 1.89
N VAL A 154 -17.90 -6.10 2.84
CA VAL A 154 -19.10 -6.90 2.57
C VAL A 154 -20.09 -6.14 1.68
N LYS A 155 -20.29 -4.83 1.93
CA LYS A 155 -21.15 -3.97 1.10
C LYS A 155 -20.63 -3.76 -0.34
N LYS A 156 -19.32 -3.78 -0.56
CA LYS A 156 -18.69 -3.52 -1.88
C LYS A 156 -18.39 -4.78 -2.70
N ILE A 157 -18.13 -5.93 -2.06
CA ILE A 157 -17.77 -7.19 -2.76
C ILE A 157 -18.69 -8.39 -2.47
N GLY A 158 -19.64 -8.28 -1.54
CA GLY A 158 -20.55 -9.36 -1.14
C GLY A 158 -20.03 -10.15 0.07
N GLU A 159 -20.95 -10.72 0.88
CA GLU A 159 -20.60 -11.42 2.12
C GLU A 159 -19.92 -12.77 1.88
N ASP A 160 -20.44 -13.56 0.93
CA ASP A 160 -19.94 -14.88 0.56
C ASP A 160 -18.63 -14.83 -0.26
N ASP A 161 -18.15 -13.64 -0.59
CA ASP A 161 -16.95 -13.49 -1.39
C ASP A 161 -15.68 -13.69 -0.55
N GLY A 162 -14.92 -14.74 -0.85
CA GLY A 162 -13.69 -15.09 -0.15
C GLY A 162 -12.66 -13.95 -0.03
N ARG A 163 -12.72 -12.96 -0.94
CA ARG A 163 -11.88 -11.75 -0.94
C ARG A 163 -12.09 -10.87 0.29
N VAL A 164 -13.25 -10.93 0.95
CA VAL A 164 -13.52 -10.24 2.24
C VAL A 164 -12.48 -10.64 3.28
N GLY A 165 -12.07 -11.91 3.30
CA GLY A 165 -11.03 -12.40 4.20
C GLY A 165 -9.59 -12.21 3.70
N GLU A 166 -9.37 -11.94 2.42
CA GLU A 166 -8.01 -11.91 1.84
C GLU A 166 -7.25 -10.63 2.19
N ILE A 167 -7.91 -9.47 2.19
CA ILE A 167 -7.25 -8.21 2.58
C ILE A 167 -6.78 -8.29 4.06
N PRO A 168 -7.61 -8.66 5.05
CA PRO A 168 -7.15 -8.89 6.42
C PRO A 168 -6.08 -9.98 6.57
N ARG A 169 -6.03 -10.99 5.69
CA ARG A 169 -4.95 -12.00 5.69
C ARG A 169 -3.64 -11.48 5.11
N SER A 170 -3.69 -10.57 4.14
CA SER A 170 -2.51 -10.01 3.48
C SER A 170 -1.71 -9.08 4.39
N VAL A 171 -2.38 -8.26 5.21
CA VAL A 171 -1.72 -7.29 6.10
C VAL A 171 -0.89 -7.93 7.22
N LEU A 172 -1.18 -9.19 7.58
CA LEU A 172 -0.42 -9.95 8.58
C LEU A 172 1.04 -10.23 8.17
N TRP A 173 1.36 -10.05 6.89
CA TRP A 173 2.69 -10.27 6.31
C TRP A 173 3.47 -8.96 6.08
N MET A 174 2.87 -7.79 6.31
CA MET A 174 3.51 -6.52 6.01
C MET A 174 4.78 -6.28 6.86
N PRO A 175 5.79 -5.59 6.33
CA PRO A 175 6.91 -5.09 7.12
C PRO A 175 6.45 -4.21 8.28
N LEU A 176 7.20 -4.18 9.38
CA LEU A 176 6.88 -3.41 10.59
C LEU A 176 7.69 -2.12 10.70
N ALA A 177 8.87 -2.08 10.08
CA ALA A 177 9.74 -0.91 10.08
C ALA A 177 10.47 -0.75 8.74
N CYS A 178 10.94 0.47 8.45
CA CYS A 178 11.81 0.75 7.32
C CYS A 178 13.03 1.58 7.72
N TRP A 179 14.20 1.17 7.26
CA TRP A 179 15.47 1.89 7.39
C TRP A 179 15.74 2.79 6.18
N LEU A 180 15.91 4.07 6.47
CA LEU A 180 16.14 5.20 5.54
C LEU A 180 17.53 5.82 5.80
N GLU A 181 18.59 5.05 5.57
CA GLU A 181 20.00 5.52 5.57
C GLU A 181 20.37 6.49 6.71
N GLY A 182 19.95 6.17 7.93
CA GLY A 182 20.15 7.00 9.13
C GLY A 182 18.86 7.24 9.92
N VAL A 183 17.69 7.12 9.29
CA VAL A 183 16.39 7.25 9.97
C VAL A 183 15.68 5.89 10.00
N LEU A 184 15.23 5.47 11.18
CA LEU A 184 14.32 4.35 11.35
C LEU A 184 12.88 4.86 11.33
N THR A 185 12.02 4.23 10.54
CA THR A 185 10.59 4.57 10.42
C THR A 185 9.73 3.36 10.76
N MET A 186 8.59 3.60 11.40
CA MET A 186 7.62 2.63 11.91
C MET A 186 6.29 3.38 12.15
N HIS A 187 5.22 2.68 12.53
CA HIS A 187 3.95 3.33 12.85
C HIS A 187 3.88 3.81 14.31
N GLY A 188 4.27 2.93 15.24
CA GLY A 188 4.28 3.17 16.67
C GLY A 188 5.56 3.87 17.14
N GLY A 189 6.31 3.21 18.04
CA GLY A 189 7.47 3.80 18.69
C GLY A 189 8.62 2.82 19.00
N ILE A 190 9.70 3.38 19.54
CA ILE A 190 10.89 2.62 19.89
C ILE A 190 10.60 1.73 21.10
N SER A 191 10.73 0.42 20.92
CA SER A 191 10.69 -0.56 22.01
C SER A 191 11.96 -0.49 22.87
N THR A 192 11.81 -0.67 24.19
CA THR A 192 12.95 -0.90 25.10
C THR A 192 13.70 -2.22 24.83
N ARG A 193 13.13 -3.10 24.00
CA ARG A 193 13.71 -4.38 23.57
C ARG A 193 14.46 -4.30 22.23
N LEU A 194 14.56 -3.11 21.63
CA LEU A 194 15.27 -2.90 20.37
C LEU A 194 16.75 -2.61 20.63
N GLU A 195 17.55 -3.67 20.76
CA GLU A 195 19.00 -3.57 20.94
C GLU A 195 19.74 -3.44 19.60
N ASN A 196 19.24 -4.12 18.55
CA ASN A 196 19.84 -4.16 17.23
C ASN A 196 18.84 -4.55 16.13
N TRP A 197 19.22 -4.31 14.87
CA TRP A 197 18.35 -4.55 13.70
C TRP A 197 17.87 -6.00 13.55
N LYS A 198 18.63 -6.99 14.03
CA LYS A 198 18.23 -8.39 13.96
C LYS A 198 17.02 -8.68 14.84
N ASN A 199 16.78 -7.90 15.90
CA ASN A 199 15.57 -8.06 16.72
C ASN A 199 14.30 -7.86 15.87
N ILE A 200 14.30 -6.87 14.96
CA ILE A 200 13.19 -6.62 14.03
C ILE A 200 13.18 -7.67 12.91
N GLU A 201 14.34 -7.95 12.29
CA GLU A 201 14.44 -8.90 11.18
C GLU A 201 14.02 -10.33 11.56
N ASN A 202 14.17 -10.73 12.83
CA ASN A 202 13.80 -12.04 13.36
C ASN A 202 12.31 -12.18 13.75
N ILE A 203 11.50 -11.11 13.69
CA ILE A 203 10.07 -11.20 14.04
C ILE A 203 9.37 -12.13 13.03
N GLN A 204 8.75 -13.19 13.54
CA GLN A 204 8.09 -14.18 12.70
C GLN A 204 6.79 -13.62 12.10
N ARG A 205 6.56 -13.91 10.81
CA ARG A 205 5.32 -13.59 10.08
C ARG A 205 4.70 -14.89 9.55
N PRO A 206 3.36 -15.01 9.48
CA PRO A 206 2.37 -13.95 9.67
C PRO A 206 2.16 -13.59 11.14
N LEU A 207 2.15 -12.29 11.45
CA LEU A 207 1.91 -11.81 12.80
C LEU A 207 0.39 -11.65 13.02
N VAL A 208 -0.27 -12.74 13.41
CA VAL A 208 -1.73 -12.84 13.52
C VAL A 208 -2.27 -11.98 14.68
N ASP A 209 -1.66 -12.15 15.85
CA ASP A 209 -1.80 -11.28 17.01
C ASP A 209 -0.44 -10.60 17.24
N VAL A 210 -0.48 -9.34 17.63
CA VAL A 210 0.70 -8.48 17.82
C VAL A 210 1.15 -8.49 19.27
N ASN A 211 0.23 -8.75 20.21
CA ASN A 211 0.49 -8.78 21.65
C ASN A 211 1.40 -9.93 22.08
N VAL A 212 1.53 -10.98 21.25
CA VAL A 212 2.42 -12.13 21.52
C VAL A 212 3.91 -11.78 21.39
N ASN A 213 4.24 -10.62 20.79
CA ASN A 213 5.61 -10.14 20.65
C ASN A 213 5.65 -8.65 20.99
N GLN A 214 6.12 -8.32 22.20
CA GLN A 214 6.15 -6.94 22.69
C GLN A 214 6.89 -5.99 21.74
N LEU A 215 8.02 -6.39 21.16
CA LEU A 215 8.73 -5.55 20.20
C LEU A 215 7.85 -5.27 18.96
N ALA A 216 7.15 -6.28 18.45
CA ALA A 216 6.25 -6.09 17.31
C ALA A 216 5.00 -5.27 17.66
N CYS A 217 4.56 -5.29 18.92
CA CYS A 217 3.48 -4.46 19.44
C CYS A 217 3.90 -2.99 19.61
N ASP A 218 5.10 -2.73 20.15
CA ASP A 218 5.62 -1.39 20.36
C ASP A 218 5.89 -0.65 19.03
N LEU A 219 6.26 -1.38 17.97
CA LEU A 219 6.55 -0.83 16.64
C LEU A 219 5.31 -0.35 15.87
N ILE A 220 4.08 -0.67 16.31
CA ILE A 220 2.83 -0.41 15.56
C ILE A 220 1.76 0.38 16.33
#